data_AF-A0A7S3YH20-F1
#
_entry.id   AF-A0A7S3YH20-F1
#
_cell.length_a   1.000
_cell.length_b   1.000
_cell.length_c   1.000
_cell.angle_alpha   90.00
_cell.angle_beta   90.00
_cell.angle_gamma   90.00
#
_symmetry.space_group_name_H-M   'P 1'
#
loop_
_entity.id
_entity.type
_entity.pdbx_description
1 polymer ?
#
loop_
_entity_poly.entity_id
_entity_poly.type
_entity_poly.pdbx_seq_one_letter_code
_entity_poly.pdbx_strand_id
1 'polypeptide(L)'
;MYPDLLEGEIEVIDKDKGTDVLDVIEPGLGSWLRPVYHPDVFFDQCKHGSVVYKCSSKSGCRTVSFDRKILVDYIMQNPRLTEAAKKVELDDLWGKLHRAGPHRRRQTYQAMLQMAVSDGKLDKKEVELLVLFRMRNGITQKQHEEALKKLGLTDSEFMKGEVGNANLSGSCSDSFSTSPSSTSSVFDAAASDAVATQR
;
A
#
# COMPACT_ATOMS: atom_id res chain seq x y z
N MET A 1 21.49 -6.00 3.44
CA MET A 1 21.23 -6.21 4.88
C MET A 1 19.73 -6.14 5.09
N TYR A 2 19.13 -7.13 5.74
CA TYR A 2 17.69 -7.18 6.05
C TYR A 2 17.49 -6.83 7.52
N PRO A 3 17.07 -5.60 7.84
CA PRO A 3 16.78 -5.24 9.21
C PRO A 3 15.37 -5.73 9.59
N ASP A 4 15.31 -6.47 10.69
CA ASP A 4 14.08 -6.89 11.35
C ASP A 4 13.89 -6.08 12.65
N LEU A 5 12.66 -5.65 12.93
CA LEU A 5 12.34 -4.78 14.06
C LEU A 5 11.96 -5.62 15.28
N LEU A 6 12.81 -5.59 16.30
CA LEU A 6 12.61 -6.34 17.54
C LEU A 6 11.81 -5.56 18.58
N GLU A 7 12.05 -4.25 18.68
CA GLU A 7 11.43 -3.38 19.68
C GLU A 7 11.24 -1.97 19.11
N GLY A 8 10.16 -1.29 19.52
CA GLY A 8 9.84 0.09 19.13
C GLY A 8 8.94 0.18 17.89
N GLU A 9 8.74 1.40 17.41
CA GLU A 9 7.88 1.71 16.26
C GLU A 9 8.69 2.49 15.22
N ILE A 10 8.57 2.10 13.96
CA ILE A 10 9.26 2.76 12.85
C ILE A 10 8.23 3.39 11.91
N GLU A 11 8.32 4.70 11.74
CA GLU A 11 7.64 5.45 10.69
C GLU A 11 8.39 5.28 9.37
N VAL A 12 7.65 4.86 8.34
CA VAL A 12 8.12 4.76 6.96
C VAL A 12 7.72 6.06 6.25
N ILE A 13 8.70 6.84 5.82
CA ILE A 13 8.49 8.19 5.28
C ILE A 13 8.90 8.20 3.81
N ASP A 14 8.06 8.78 2.96
CA ASP A 14 8.40 9.07 1.56
C ASP A 14 9.29 10.31 1.50
N LYS A 15 10.56 10.15 1.14
CA LYS A 15 11.51 11.28 1.07
C LYS A 15 11.08 12.31 0.03
N ASP A 16 10.39 11.90 -1.03
CA ASP A 16 9.99 12.79 -2.12
C ASP A 16 8.79 13.67 -1.69
N LYS A 17 7.97 13.17 -0.77
CA LYS A 17 6.83 13.90 -0.18
C LYS A 17 7.16 14.54 1.18
N GLY A 18 8.42 14.47 1.61
CA GLY A 18 8.92 15.10 2.82
C GLY A 18 8.52 14.36 4.10
N THR A 19 7.39 14.75 4.71
CA THR A 19 6.99 14.33 6.08
C THR A 19 5.81 13.36 6.12
N ASP A 20 5.27 12.97 4.97
CA ASP A 20 4.14 12.05 4.93
C ASP A 20 4.56 10.65 5.36
N VAL A 21 4.05 10.25 6.53
CA VAL A 21 4.19 8.89 7.05
C VAL A 21 3.34 7.97 6.17
N LEU A 22 4.01 7.12 5.39
CA LEU A 22 3.39 6.11 4.54
C LEU A 22 2.82 4.96 5.37
N ASP A 23 3.61 4.49 6.34
CA ASP A 23 3.27 3.34 7.18
C ASP A 23 3.95 3.45 8.55
N VAL A 24 3.40 2.76 9.54
CA VAL A 24 4.00 2.58 10.87
C VAL A 24 4.19 1.09 11.09
N ILE A 25 5.44 0.68 11.25
CA ILE A 25 5.82 -0.70 11.45
C ILE A 25 6.02 -0.95 12.95
N GLU A 26 5.24 -1.88 13.49
CA GLU A 26 5.35 -2.41 14.84
C GLU A 26 6.08 -3.77 14.82
N PRO A 27 6.69 -4.22 15.92
CA PRO A 27 7.36 -5.51 16.00
C PRO A 27 6.35 -6.66 15.81
N GLY A 28 6.77 -7.72 15.13
CA GLY A 28 5.95 -8.93 14.90
C GLY A 28 5.77 -9.30 13.43
N LEU A 29 4.61 -9.85 13.08
CA LEU A 29 4.35 -10.36 11.73
C LEU A 29 4.37 -9.22 10.71
N GLY A 30 5.18 -9.34 9.65
CA GLY A 30 5.31 -8.30 8.64
C GLY A 30 6.34 -7.21 8.96
N SER A 31 7.07 -7.31 10.08
CA SER A 31 7.96 -6.24 10.56
C SER A 31 9.30 -6.12 9.80
N TRP A 32 9.50 -6.93 8.75
CA TRP A 32 10.67 -6.84 7.91
C TRP A 32 10.63 -5.54 7.11
N LEU A 33 11.56 -4.63 7.40
CA LEU A 33 11.53 -3.26 6.92
C LEU A 33 11.71 -3.16 5.39
N ARG A 34 12.26 -4.19 4.74
CA ARG A 34 12.47 -4.21 3.28
C ARG A 34 11.44 -5.06 2.54
N PRO A 35 11.21 -4.79 1.23
CA PRO A 35 10.38 -5.65 0.39
C PRO A 35 10.87 -7.09 0.42
N VAL A 36 9.91 -8.00 0.29
CA VAL A 36 10.09 -9.43 0.52
C VAL A 36 11.17 -10.00 -0.39
N TYR A 37 11.96 -10.91 0.18
CA TYR A 37 12.98 -11.68 -0.50
C TYR A 37 12.39 -12.34 -1.75
N HIS A 38 13.02 -12.10 -2.90
CA HIS A 38 12.86 -12.94 -4.08
C HIS A 38 14.26 -13.45 -4.45
N PRO A 39 14.50 -14.78 -4.45
CA PRO A 39 15.83 -15.33 -4.77
C PRO A 39 16.27 -14.95 -6.19
N ASP A 40 15.32 -14.86 -7.11
CA ASP A 40 15.61 -14.68 -8.55
C ASP A 40 15.59 -13.22 -9.04
N VAL A 41 15.19 -12.26 -8.21
CA VAL A 41 15.14 -10.84 -8.62
C VAL A 41 16.41 -10.14 -8.16
N PHE A 42 17.27 -9.80 -9.12
CA PHE A 42 18.35 -8.83 -8.91
C PHE A 42 17.71 -7.47 -8.62
N PHE A 43 17.74 -7.06 -7.35
CA PHE A 43 17.13 -5.83 -6.82
C PHE A 43 17.69 -4.52 -7.42
N ASP A 44 18.72 -4.59 -8.27
CA ASP A 44 19.36 -3.42 -8.88
C ASP A 44 18.41 -2.61 -9.79
N GLN A 45 17.26 -3.17 -10.19
CA GLN A 45 16.30 -2.49 -11.06
C GLN A 45 15.09 -1.89 -10.33
N CYS A 46 14.91 -2.17 -9.05
CA CYS A 46 13.89 -1.48 -8.29
C CYS A 46 14.39 -0.07 -7.97
N LYS A 47 13.97 0.91 -8.78
CA LYS A 47 13.97 2.33 -8.40
C LYS A 47 13.02 2.48 -7.21
N HIS A 48 13.47 2.04 -6.04
CA HIS A 48 12.77 2.31 -4.81
C HIS A 48 12.74 3.83 -4.68
N GLY A 49 11.54 4.42 -4.72
CA GLY A 49 11.35 5.78 -4.24
C GLY A 49 12.07 5.89 -2.90
N SER A 50 12.72 7.02 -2.64
CA SER A 50 13.59 7.11 -1.48
C SER A 50 12.76 7.02 -0.19
N VAL A 51 12.65 5.83 0.38
CA VAL A 51 11.98 5.64 1.66
C VAL A 51 12.99 5.86 2.78
N VAL A 52 12.60 6.63 3.79
CA VAL A 52 13.37 6.86 5.02
C VAL A 52 12.63 6.20 6.18
N TYR A 53 13.38 5.48 7.01
CA TYR A 53 12.86 4.86 8.23
C TYR A 53 13.24 5.75 9.41
N LYS A 54 12.24 6.16 10.21
CA LYS A 54 12.44 6.98 11.39
C LYS A 54 11.86 6.27 12.60
N CYS A 55 12.65 6.11 13.64
CA CYS A 55 12.14 5.58 14.91
C CYS A 55 11.22 6.61 15.58
N SER A 56 9.96 6.26 15.82
CA SER A 56 8.98 7.11 16.53
C SER A 56 8.92 6.80 18.03
N SER A 57 9.39 5.62 18.46
CA SER A 57 9.34 5.21 19.86
C SER A 57 10.24 6.05 20.78
N LYS A 58 9.70 6.49 21.91
CA LYS A 58 10.44 7.20 22.96
C LYS A 58 11.52 6.32 23.61
N SER A 59 11.31 5.02 23.68
CA SER A 59 12.27 4.06 24.25
C SER A 59 13.39 3.69 23.25
N GLY A 60 13.35 4.25 22.04
CA GLY A 60 14.21 3.84 20.93
C GLY A 60 13.67 2.61 20.20
N CYS A 61 14.32 2.28 19.09
CA CYS A 61 14.01 1.13 18.26
C CYS A 61 15.21 0.19 18.20
N ARG A 62 14.95 -1.11 18.30
CA ARG A 62 15.98 -2.14 18.19
C ARG A 62 15.76 -2.94 16.93
N THR A 63 16.75 -2.93 16.04
CA THR A 63 16.74 -3.74 14.82
C THR A 63 17.87 -4.74 14.85
N VAL A 64 17.61 -5.96 14.36
CA VAL A 64 18.68 -6.91 14.04
C VAL A 64 18.88 -6.94 12.54
N SER A 65 20.13 -7.00 12.10
CA SER A 65 20.47 -6.89 10.70
C SER A 65 21.50 -7.95 10.33
N PHE A 66 21.15 -8.81 9.39
CA PHE A 66 22.04 -9.88 8.95
C PHE A 66 22.69 -9.53 7.62
N ASP A 67 23.95 -9.97 7.46
CA ASP A 67 24.55 -10.03 6.13
C ASP A 67 23.74 -11.03 5.29
N ARG A 68 23.29 -10.58 4.12
CA ARG A 68 22.38 -11.36 3.28
C ARG A 68 23.04 -12.64 2.80
N LYS A 69 24.28 -12.56 2.34
CA LYS A 69 24.97 -13.69 1.73
C LYS A 69 25.20 -14.77 2.77
N ILE A 70 25.72 -14.36 3.93
CA ILE A 70 25.98 -15.27 5.05
C ILE A 70 24.69 -15.93 5.55
N LEU A 71 23.60 -15.16 5.70
CA LEU A 71 22.33 -15.71 6.16
C LEU A 71 21.75 -16.72 5.16
N VAL A 72 21.78 -16.42 3.86
CA VAL A 72 21.27 -17.34 2.82
C VAL A 72 22.09 -18.62 2.79
N ASP A 73 23.42 -18.51 2.78
CA ASP A 73 24.31 -19.67 2.78
C ASP A 73 24.03 -20.58 3.99
N TYR A 74 23.78 -19.98 5.16
CA TYR A 74 23.44 -20.72 6.39
C TYR A 74 22.06 -21.38 6.34
N ILE A 75 21.03 -20.69 5.84
CA ILE A 75 19.67 -21.26 5.68
C ILE A 75 19.70 -22.45 4.71
N MET A 76 20.40 -22.30 3.59
CA MET A 76 20.45 -23.34 2.54
C MET A 76 21.18 -24.61 2.97
N GLN A 77 22.08 -24.53 3.95
CA GLN A 77 22.78 -25.69 4.52
C GLN A 77 21.86 -26.60 5.35
N ASN A 78 20.69 -26.13 5.77
CA ASN A 78 19.79 -26.91 6.63
C ASN A 78 18.34 -26.89 6.08
N PRO A 79 17.81 -28.03 5.58
CA PRO A 79 16.45 -28.11 5.05
C PRO A 79 15.36 -27.62 6.01
N ARG A 80 15.54 -27.82 7.32
CA ARG A 80 14.58 -27.35 8.35
C ARG A 80 14.57 -25.83 8.46
N LEU A 81 15.72 -25.18 8.33
CA LEU A 81 15.81 -23.72 8.31
C LEU A 81 15.20 -23.16 7.04
N THR A 82 15.40 -23.81 5.90
CA THR A 82 14.76 -23.43 4.63
C THR A 82 13.23 -23.46 4.73
N GLU A 83 12.65 -24.50 5.32
CA GLU A 83 11.20 -24.58 5.53
C GLU A 83 10.71 -23.50 6.51
N ALA A 84 11.42 -23.29 7.62
CA ALA A 84 11.09 -22.24 8.58
C ALA A 84 11.18 -20.84 7.95
N ALA A 85 12.21 -20.57 7.15
CA ALA A 85 12.38 -19.31 6.44
C ALA A 85 11.22 -19.04 5.47
N LYS A 86 10.81 -20.04 4.67
CA LYS A 86 9.63 -19.92 3.79
C LYS A 86 8.37 -19.59 4.56
N LYS A 87 8.16 -20.22 5.73
CA LYS A 87 7.00 -19.93 6.58
C LYS A 87 7.03 -18.48 7.09
N VAL A 88 8.18 -18.02 7.59
CA VAL A 88 8.35 -16.63 8.05
C VAL A 88 8.13 -15.64 6.91
N GLU A 89 8.60 -15.94 5.70
CA GLU A 89 8.36 -15.12 4.51
C GLU A 89 6.87 -15.03 4.16
N LEU A 90 6.15 -16.15 4.20
CA LEU A 90 4.69 -16.17 3.98
C LEU A 90 3.97 -15.36 5.06
N ASP A 91 4.34 -15.54 6.32
CA ASP A 91 3.77 -14.81 7.45
C ASP A 91 4.02 -13.29 7.34
N ASP A 92 5.21 -12.89 6.91
CA ASP A 92 5.56 -11.49 6.62
C ASP A 92 4.73 -10.91 5.47
N LEU A 93 4.59 -11.67 4.37
CA LEU A 93 3.76 -11.32 3.22
C LEU A 93 2.29 -11.13 3.62
N TRP A 94 1.73 -12.07 4.37
CA TRP A 94 0.35 -11.98 4.85
C TRP A 94 0.16 -10.78 5.78
N GLY A 95 1.11 -10.54 6.70
CA GLY A 95 1.10 -9.35 7.55
C GLY A 95 1.07 -8.05 6.74
N LYS A 96 1.94 -7.93 5.74
CA LYS A 96 1.98 -6.77 4.83
C LYS A 96 0.70 -6.61 4.01
N LEU A 97 0.17 -7.70 3.46
CA LEU A 97 -1.09 -7.69 2.71
C LEU A 97 -2.27 -7.23 3.57
N HIS A 98 -2.37 -7.75 4.79
CA HIS A 98 -3.44 -7.39 5.72
C HIS A 98 -3.33 -5.95 6.19
N ARG A 99 -2.12 -5.39 6.36
CA ARG A 99 -1.92 -3.97 6.66
C ARG A 99 -2.24 -3.05 5.48
N ALA A 100 -1.92 -3.47 4.25
CA ALA A 100 -2.23 -2.70 3.05
C ALA A 100 -3.74 -2.58 2.78
N GLY A 101 -4.54 -3.57 3.17
CA GLY A 101 -5.99 -3.61 2.93
C GLY A 101 -6.76 -2.39 3.48
N PRO A 102 -6.72 -2.11 4.80
CA PRO A 102 -7.32 -0.91 5.38
C PRO A 102 -6.86 0.39 4.72
N HIS A 103 -5.56 0.53 4.42
CA HIS A 103 -5.02 1.72 3.79
C HIS A 103 -5.62 1.94 2.39
N ARG A 104 -5.62 0.89 1.55
CA ARG A 104 -6.21 0.93 0.20
C ARG A 104 -7.69 1.29 0.24
N ARG A 105 -8.46 0.70 1.16
CA ARG A 105 -9.90 1.01 1.32
C ARG A 105 -10.14 2.49 1.66
N ARG A 106 -9.31 3.08 2.54
CA ARG A 106 -9.39 4.52 2.87
C ARG A 106 -9.03 5.40 1.67
N GLN A 107 -7.96 5.08 0.95
CA GLN A 107 -7.58 5.81 -0.26
C GLN A 107 -8.67 5.75 -1.34
N THR A 108 -9.23 4.56 -1.58
CA THR A 108 -10.35 4.38 -2.52
C THR A 108 -11.55 5.22 -2.09
N TYR A 109 -11.89 5.24 -0.80
CA TYR A 109 -12.97 6.06 -0.29
C TYR A 109 -12.73 7.57 -0.49
N GLN A 110 -11.51 8.05 -0.23
CA GLN A 110 -11.13 9.44 -0.47
C GLN A 110 -11.25 9.80 -1.96
N ALA A 111 -10.79 8.93 -2.86
CA ALA A 111 -10.93 9.14 -4.29
C ALA A 111 -12.41 9.17 -4.74
N MET A 112 -13.24 8.28 -4.20
CA MET A 112 -14.69 8.29 -4.47
C MET A 112 -15.35 9.59 -4.00
N LEU A 113 -15.00 10.06 -2.79
CA LEU A 113 -15.48 11.35 -2.27
C LEU A 113 -15.03 12.52 -3.16
N GLN A 114 -13.76 12.55 -3.55
CA GLN A 114 -13.20 13.61 -4.40
C GLN A 114 -13.88 13.66 -5.77
N MET A 115 -14.14 12.50 -6.39
CA MET A 115 -14.88 12.42 -7.65
C MET A 115 -16.32 12.92 -7.48
N ALA A 116 -17.03 12.46 -6.45
CA ALA A 116 -18.43 12.85 -6.22
C ALA A 116 -18.60 14.35 -5.91
N VAL A 117 -17.59 14.98 -5.30
CA VAL A 117 -17.61 16.42 -4.99
C VAL A 117 -17.16 17.29 -6.18
N SER A 118 -16.54 16.69 -7.21
CA SER A 118 -15.95 17.45 -8.33
C SER A 118 -16.97 18.23 -9.16
N ASP A 119 -18.21 17.75 -9.24
CA ASP A 119 -19.31 18.42 -9.94
C ASP A 119 -19.98 19.54 -9.10
N GLY A 120 -19.49 19.79 -7.88
CA GLY A 120 -19.99 20.83 -6.98
C GLY A 120 -21.36 20.54 -6.37
N LYS A 121 -21.86 19.32 -6.53
CA LYS A 121 -23.12 18.86 -5.92
C LYS A 121 -23.05 17.36 -5.67
N LEU A 122 -23.56 16.93 -4.53
CA LEU A 122 -23.68 15.52 -4.17
C LEU A 122 -25.14 15.09 -4.29
N ASP A 123 -25.43 14.16 -5.19
CA ASP A 123 -26.77 13.61 -5.30
C ASP A 123 -27.04 12.59 -4.19
N LYS A 124 -28.32 12.44 -3.79
CA LYS A 124 -28.73 11.51 -2.72
C LYS A 124 -28.24 10.08 -2.93
N LYS A 125 -28.19 9.63 -4.20
CA LYS A 125 -27.70 8.30 -4.57
C LYS A 125 -26.20 8.16 -4.31
N GLU A 126 -25.42 9.20 -4.57
CA GLU A 126 -23.97 9.20 -4.34
C GLU A 126 -23.67 9.16 -2.84
N VAL A 127 -24.38 9.97 -2.06
CA VAL A 127 -24.32 9.96 -0.59
C VAL A 127 -24.63 8.56 -0.06
N GLU A 128 -25.70 7.93 -0.52
CA GLU A 128 -26.06 6.56 -0.14
C GLU A 128 -24.97 5.54 -0.49
N LEU A 129 -24.42 5.58 -1.72
CA LEU A 129 -23.34 4.69 -2.14
C LEU A 129 -22.06 4.89 -1.31
N LEU A 130 -21.71 6.13 -0.98
CA LEU A 130 -20.55 6.45 -0.15
C LEU A 130 -20.74 5.97 1.29
N VAL A 131 -21.95 6.11 1.86
CA VAL A 131 -22.29 5.58 3.19
C VAL A 131 -22.22 4.05 3.20
N LEU A 132 -22.77 3.40 2.18
CA LEU A 132 -22.70 1.94 2.03
C LEU A 132 -21.25 1.45 1.89
N PHE A 133 -20.44 2.12 1.08
CA PHE A 133 -19.02 1.81 0.95
C PHE A 133 -18.29 1.95 2.27
N ARG A 134 -18.54 3.05 3.00
CA ARG A 134 -17.98 3.33 4.33
C ARG A 134 -18.28 2.20 5.30
N MET A 135 -19.55 1.81 5.42
CA MET A 135 -20.01 0.74 6.29
C MET A 135 -19.39 -0.62 5.92
N ARG A 136 -19.45 -0.99 4.63
CA ARG A 136 -18.94 -2.27 4.14
C ARG A 136 -17.44 -2.44 4.34
N ASN A 137 -16.69 -1.35 4.26
CA ASN A 137 -15.23 -1.36 4.36
C ASN A 137 -14.70 -1.04 5.75
N GLY A 138 -15.58 -0.86 6.75
CA GLY A 138 -15.19 -0.57 8.13
C GLY A 138 -14.46 0.77 8.27
N ILE A 139 -14.82 1.77 7.47
CA ILE A 139 -14.27 3.12 7.57
C ILE A 139 -14.96 3.81 8.74
N THR A 140 -14.17 4.22 9.74
CA THR A 140 -14.70 4.79 10.97
C THR A 140 -15.24 6.20 10.75
N GLN A 141 -16.13 6.67 11.63
CA GLN A 141 -16.66 8.04 11.56
C GLN A 141 -15.53 9.08 11.59
N LYS A 142 -14.51 8.88 12.44
CA LYS A 142 -13.31 9.75 12.49
C LYS A 142 -12.58 9.82 11.14
N GLN A 143 -12.38 8.69 10.46
CA GLN A 143 -11.72 8.65 9.14
C GLN A 143 -12.56 9.34 8.06
N HIS A 144 -13.89 9.22 8.15
CA HIS A 144 -14.82 9.90 7.28
C HIS A 144 -14.74 11.43 7.48
N GLU A 145 -14.79 11.89 8.72
CA GLU A 145 -14.66 13.32 9.07
C GLU A 145 -13.31 13.89 8.62
N GLU A 146 -12.21 13.14 8.81
CA GLU A 146 -10.89 13.53 8.29
C GLU A 146 -10.89 13.65 6.77
N ALA A 147 -11.56 12.75 6.05
CA ALA A 147 -11.68 12.81 4.60
C ALA A 147 -12.54 14.00 4.13
N LEU A 148 -13.68 14.25 4.80
CA LEU A 148 -14.54 15.41 4.51
C LEU A 148 -13.81 16.73 4.79
N LYS A 149 -13.09 16.81 5.91
CA LYS A 149 -12.30 17.98 6.29
C LYS A 149 -11.24 18.35 5.25
N LYS A 150 -10.60 17.35 4.62
CA LYS A 150 -9.65 17.58 3.51
C LYS A 150 -10.31 18.21 2.28
N LEU A 151 -11.60 17.97 2.08
CA LEU A 151 -12.41 18.55 1.01
C LEU A 151 -13.14 19.83 1.44
N GLY A 152 -12.92 20.31 2.66
CA GLY A 152 -13.62 21.48 3.20
C GLY A 152 -15.11 21.25 3.50
N LEU A 153 -15.53 19.99 3.68
CA LEU A 153 -16.91 19.62 3.93
C LEU A 153 -17.15 19.24 5.40
N THR A 154 -18.35 19.52 5.89
CA THR A 154 -18.88 19.02 7.15
C THR A 154 -19.79 17.79 6.93
N ASP A 155 -19.98 16.99 7.98
CA ASP A 155 -20.88 15.82 7.94
C ASP A 155 -22.33 16.23 7.60
N SER A 156 -22.78 17.40 8.08
CA SER A 156 -24.12 17.92 7.77
C SER A 156 -24.28 18.31 6.29
N GLU A 157 -23.28 18.97 5.70
CA GLU A 157 -23.25 19.34 4.28
C GLU A 157 -23.23 18.08 3.39
N PHE A 158 -22.39 17.11 3.75
CA PHE A 158 -22.32 15.81 3.07
C PHE A 158 -23.69 15.12 3.05
N MET A 159 -24.38 15.05 4.20
CA MET A 159 -25.69 14.41 4.30
C MET A 159 -26.80 15.16 3.56
N LYS A 160 -26.69 16.48 3.41
CA LYS A 160 -27.62 17.30 2.62
C LYS A 160 -27.35 17.25 1.12
N GLY A 161 -26.14 16.87 0.71
CA GLY A 161 -25.69 16.94 -0.68
C GLY A 161 -25.28 18.35 -1.11
N GLU A 162 -25.07 19.26 -0.15
CA GLU A 162 -24.71 20.65 -0.39
C GLU A 162 -23.18 20.77 -0.33
N VAL A 163 -22.51 20.92 -1.46
CA VAL A 163 -21.09 21.28 -1.47
C VAL A 163 -21.05 22.78 -1.23
N GLY A 164 -20.78 23.19 0.01
CA GLY A 164 -20.53 24.59 0.34
C GLY A 164 -19.52 25.15 -0.65
N ASN A 165 -19.75 26.38 -1.13
CA ASN A 165 -18.97 27.05 -2.19
C ASN A 165 -17.54 27.44 -1.73
N ALA A 166 -16.91 26.58 -0.93
CA ALA A 166 -15.62 26.75 -0.31
C ALA A 166 -14.53 26.61 -1.36
N ASN A 167 -14.31 27.68 -2.14
CA ASN A 167 -13.07 28.02 -2.84
C ASN A 167 -12.22 26.84 -3.33
N LEU A 168 -12.82 25.90 -4.08
CA LEU A 168 -12.08 24.92 -4.89
C LEU A 168 -11.44 25.57 -6.13
N SER A 169 -11.29 26.90 -6.13
CA SER A 169 -10.59 27.69 -7.16
C SER A 169 -9.07 27.59 -7.09
N GLY A 170 -8.53 26.63 -6.33
CA GLY A 170 -7.14 26.20 -6.49
C GLY A 170 -6.96 25.64 -7.90
N SER A 171 -6.55 26.50 -8.83
CA SER A 171 -6.36 26.16 -10.24
C SER A 171 -5.36 25.02 -10.40
N CYS A 172 -5.84 23.79 -10.55
CA CYS A 172 -5.06 22.69 -11.08
C CYS A 172 -4.81 22.94 -12.57
N SER A 173 -3.86 23.81 -12.87
CA SER A 173 -3.21 23.89 -14.18
C SER A 173 -1.96 23.00 -14.19
N ASP A 174 -2.06 21.81 -13.60
CA ASP A 174 -1.09 20.75 -13.86
C ASP A 174 -1.53 20.01 -15.11
N SER A 175 -0.88 20.37 -16.21
CA SER A 175 -0.93 19.69 -17.49
C SER A 175 -0.71 18.19 -17.30
N PHE A 176 -1.81 17.42 -17.33
CA PHE A 176 -1.79 15.97 -17.41
C PHE A 176 -1.21 15.58 -18.77
N SER A 177 0.11 15.44 -18.83
CA SER A 177 0.82 14.86 -19.98
C SER A 177 0.46 13.37 -20.02
N THR A 178 -0.58 13.05 -20.80
CA THR A 178 -0.89 11.69 -21.21
C THR A 178 0.24 11.17 -22.09
N SER A 179 1.27 10.62 -21.46
CA SER A 179 2.20 9.75 -22.19
C SER A 179 1.42 8.52 -22.65
N PRO A 180 1.34 8.23 -23.96
CA PRO A 180 0.61 7.08 -24.46
C PRO A 180 1.29 5.79 -23.96
N SER A 181 0.62 5.08 -23.05
CA SER A 181 1.00 3.73 -22.66
C SER A 181 0.83 2.81 -23.85
N SER A 182 1.95 2.44 -24.48
CA SER A 182 2.00 1.47 -25.56
C SER A 182 1.68 0.10 -24.95
N THR A 183 0.43 -0.33 -25.05
CA THR A 183 0.04 -1.71 -24.76
C THR A 183 0.60 -2.61 -25.86
N SER A 184 1.75 -3.22 -25.63
CA SER A 184 2.25 -4.31 -26.44
C SER A 184 1.40 -5.55 -26.18
N SER A 185 0.57 -5.92 -27.15
CA SER A 185 -0.09 -7.22 -27.21
C SER A 185 0.93 -8.33 -27.39
N VAL A 186 1.11 -9.19 -26.39
CA VAL A 186 1.79 -10.48 -26.54
C VAL A 186 0.89 -11.55 -25.93
N PHE A 187 0.01 -12.11 -26.76
CA PHE A 187 -0.63 -13.40 -26.53
C PHE A 187 -0.56 -14.15 -27.86
N ASP A 188 0.58 -14.79 -28.11
CA ASP A 188 0.64 -15.90 -29.06
C ASP A 188 0.65 -17.20 -28.26
N ALA A 189 -0.49 -17.88 -28.31
CA ALA A 189 -0.68 -19.22 -27.80
C ALA A 189 -0.08 -20.21 -28.81
N ALA A 190 1.07 -20.78 -28.49
CA ALA A 190 1.59 -21.94 -29.19
C ALA A 190 0.97 -23.22 -28.58
N ALA A 191 -0.06 -23.74 -29.24
CA ALA A 191 -0.44 -25.13 -29.13
C ALA A 191 0.61 -25.98 -29.85
N SER A 192 1.17 -26.98 -29.17
CA SER A 192 1.88 -28.08 -29.83
C SER A 192 1.35 -29.40 -29.31
N ASP A 193 0.67 -30.09 -30.22
CA ASP A 193 0.42 -31.52 -30.20
C ASP A 193 1.71 -32.33 -30.00
N ALA A 194 1.61 -33.42 -29.24
CA ALA A 194 2.45 -34.62 -29.36
C ALA A 194 1.70 -35.77 -28.66
N VAL A 195 0.86 -36.49 -29.40
CA VAL A 195 1.14 -37.78 -30.06
C VAL A 195 1.31 -38.94 -29.06
N ALA A 196 0.29 -39.80 -29.10
CA ALA A 196 0.25 -41.11 -28.51
C ALA A 196 1.37 -42.02 -29.03
N THR A 197 1.93 -42.86 -28.16
CA THR A 197 2.54 -44.12 -28.58
C THR A 197 2.23 -45.19 -27.54
N GLN A 198 1.36 -46.12 -27.93
CA GLN A 198 1.22 -47.44 -27.30
C GLN A 198 2.42 -48.30 -27.71
N ARG A 199 3.01 -49.01 -26.74
CA ARG A 199 3.29 -50.45 -26.81
C ARG A 199 3.64 -50.99 -25.43
#